data_AF-A0A6A3N4C6-F1
#
_entry.id   AF-A0A6A3N4C6-F1
#
_cell.length_a   1.000
_cell.length_b   1.000
_cell.length_c   1.000
_cell.angle_alpha   90.00
_cell.angle_beta   90.00
_cell.angle_gamma   90.00
#
_symmetry.space_group_name_H-M   'P 1'
#
loop_
_entity.id
_entity.type
_entity.pdbx_description
1 polymer ?
#
loop_
_entity_poly.entity_id
_entity_poly.type
_entity_poly.pdbx_seq_one_letter_code
_entity_poly.pdbx_strand_id
1 'polypeptide(L)'
;MRDYLREVDEERGETPTFRRDRSPNSTEAAAGQGRYVVPFSMSREEEAVGMEMARSQLPNLMAECATDSSNNAWARVKSSKKSTGVILWEKRSERAKRGAKKKKWGSTAADEAASVSTGEDNEPVVYSVRSSTTVNAPLDMVLKTLDASVATAHRSFTRIIYGNLVADTSVLFHSSTPSSDFLTKSENDSLETLAVRWFVCRCSNPMVSDCDFCLQAYTKRFSIDELAMNGDHYNNNAWEDDNSDHGSCETREGLHPRSEMPVAYKIFESMETRHCPELLESHRVVRCKVPLGGFLLYPTDCNDKTDVVFYMSIAHSAGGDRNIRSGNAGLNSAIVTQCSDRQFRALQNVVRQMALQIGRLDNAVESYKMSLHLESLHLTNLRAEGTIADYVEK
;
A
#
# COMPACT_ATOMS: atom_id res chain seq x y z
N MET A 1 6.49 56.34 -0.05
CA MET A 1 5.60 57.44 0.36
C MET A 1 5.51 58.43 -0.81
N ARG A 2 4.48 58.29 -1.64
CA ARG A 2 4.02 59.18 -2.73
C ARG A 2 2.66 58.63 -3.24
N ASP A 3 1.61 58.78 -2.45
CA ASP A 3 0.42 59.64 -2.68
C ASP A 3 0.36 60.33 -4.06
N TYR A 4 -0.78 60.53 -4.76
CA TYR A 4 -2.20 60.23 -4.56
C TYR A 4 -2.94 60.50 -5.90
N LEU A 5 -4.10 59.84 -6.07
CA LEU A 5 -5.35 60.32 -6.71
C LEU A 5 -5.40 60.71 -8.20
N ARG A 6 -6.25 59.98 -8.93
CA ARG A 6 -7.26 60.59 -9.81
C ARG A 6 -8.53 59.72 -9.85
N GLU A 7 -9.50 60.08 -9.01
CA GLU A 7 -10.92 59.78 -9.20
C GLU A 7 -11.51 60.80 -10.18
N VAL A 8 -12.36 60.33 -11.09
CA VAL A 8 -13.44 61.11 -11.72
C VAL A 8 -14.63 60.15 -11.91
N ASP A 9 -15.65 60.44 -11.11
CA ASP A 9 -17.11 60.22 -11.22
C ASP A 9 -17.69 60.22 -12.66
N GLU A 10 -18.89 59.75 -13.01
CA GLU A 10 -20.12 59.46 -12.28
C GLU A 10 -21.06 58.65 -13.21
N GLU A 11 -21.82 57.74 -12.60
CA GLU A 11 -23.21 57.37 -12.87
C GLU A 11 -23.86 57.51 -14.28
N ARG A 12 -24.37 56.36 -14.77
CA ARG A 12 -25.74 56.32 -15.30
C ARG A 12 -26.42 55.03 -14.85
N GLY A 13 -27.32 55.18 -13.87
CA GLY A 13 -28.19 54.10 -13.40
C GLY A 13 -29.33 53.82 -14.37
N GLU A 14 -29.74 52.55 -14.42
CA GLU A 14 -31.13 52.10 -14.56
C GLU A 14 -31.20 50.62 -14.08
N THR A 15 -31.99 50.40 -13.03
CA THR A 15 -32.26 49.13 -12.31
C THR A 15 -33.42 48.33 -12.98
N PRO A 16 -33.94 47.23 -12.39
CA PRO A 16 -33.38 45.88 -12.30
C PRO A 16 -34.35 44.83 -12.90
N THR A 17 -33.86 43.67 -13.35
CA THR A 17 -34.73 42.49 -13.51
C THR A 17 -34.29 41.37 -12.58
N PHE A 18 -35.21 41.04 -11.67
CA PHE A 18 -35.17 39.91 -10.76
C PHE A 18 -34.79 38.60 -11.47
N ARG A 19 -33.70 37.97 -11.04
CA ARG A 19 -33.61 36.51 -10.98
C ARG A 19 -33.05 36.08 -9.63
N ARG A 20 -33.89 35.33 -8.93
CA ARG A 20 -33.66 34.62 -7.68
C ARG A 20 -32.59 33.52 -7.85
N ASP A 21 -31.84 33.33 -6.75
CA ASP A 21 -31.25 32.08 -6.26
C ASP A 21 -30.11 31.42 -7.03
N ARG A 22 -28.88 31.58 -6.51
CA ARG A 22 -28.19 30.48 -5.79
C ARG A 22 -26.95 30.98 -5.03
N SER A 23 -26.98 30.79 -3.71
CA SER A 23 -25.84 30.96 -2.80
C SER A 23 -24.70 29.97 -3.14
N PRO A 24 -23.41 30.31 -2.93
CA PRO A 24 -22.29 29.48 -3.34
C PRO A 24 -22.01 28.38 -2.31
N ASN A 25 -22.31 27.13 -2.65
CA ASN A 25 -21.95 25.99 -1.82
C ASN A 25 -20.50 25.55 -2.11
N SER A 26 -19.64 25.73 -1.10
CA SER A 26 -18.64 24.78 -0.61
C SER A 26 -17.89 23.93 -1.65
N THR A 27 -16.86 24.49 -2.28
CA THR A 27 -15.80 23.70 -2.96
C THR A 27 -14.37 24.13 -2.61
N GLU A 28 -14.18 24.94 -1.56
CA GLU A 28 -12.84 25.42 -1.15
C GLU A 28 -12.13 24.59 -0.07
N ALA A 29 -12.62 23.39 0.28
CA ALA A 29 -11.96 22.52 1.27
C ALA A 29 -11.06 21.41 0.68
N ALA A 30 -10.74 21.44 -0.62
CA ALA A 30 -9.87 20.44 -1.29
C ALA A 30 -8.72 21.07 -2.10
N ALA A 31 -8.20 22.22 -1.65
CA ALA A 31 -7.11 22.91 -2.33
C ALA A 31 -5.80 22.08 -2.27
N GLY A 32 -5.57 21.24 -3.28
CA GLY A 32 -4.25 20.63 -3.58
C GLY A 32 -4.16 19.11 -3.62
N GLN A 33 -5.25 18.35 -3.43
CA GLN A 33 -5.20 16.89 -3.33
C GLN A 33 -5.46 16.22 -4.67
N GLY A 34 -4.59 15.29 -5.09
CA GLY A 34 -4.88 14.36 -6.19
C GLY A 34 -5.32 15.02 -7.48
N ARG A 35 -4.79 16.21 -7.83
CA ARG A 35 -5.22 17.02 -9.00
C ARG A 35 -5.17 16.28 -10.35
N TYR A 36 -4.57 15.10 -10.37
CA TYR A 36 -4.31 14.28 -11.55
C TYR A 36 -5.14 12.99 -11.57
N VAL A 37 -5.86 12.69 -10.50
CA VAL A 37 -6.62 11.45 -10.31
C VAL A 37 -8.04 11.79 -9.85
N VAL A 38 -9.01 10.99 -10.28
CA VAL A 38 -10.42 11.29 -10.02
C VAL A 38 -11.08 10.09 -9.35
N PRO A 39 -11.79 10.27 -8.22
CA PRO A 39 -12.60 9.21 -7.65
C PRO A 39 -13.64 8.68 -8.64
N PHE A 40 -13.95 7.39 -8.54
CA PHE A 40 -14.88 6.72 -9.45
C PHE A 40 -15.66 5.63 -8.70
N SER A 41 -16.70 5.13 -9.34
CA SER A 41 -17.47 3.96 -8.91
C SER A 41 -17.12 2.76 -9.76
N MET A 42 -16.99 1.59 -9.13
CA MET A 42 -16.94 0.30 -9.83
C MET A 42 -18.34 -0.32 -9.86
N SER A 43 -18.65 -1.09 -10.90
CA SER A 43 -19.85 -1.93 -10.89
C SER A 43 -19.68 -3.09 -9.89
N ARG A 44 -20.80 -3.72 -9.50
CA ARG A 44 -20.75 -4.89 -8.61
C ARG A 44 -19.99 -6.05 -9.25
N GLU A 45 -20.10 -6.19 -10.56
CA GLU A 45 -19.42 -7.22 -11.33
C GLU A 45 -17.90 -6.97 -11.36
N GLU A 46 -17.48 -5.72 -11.60
CA GLU A 46 -16.07 -5.33 -11.57
C GLU A 46 -15.46 -5.53 -10.17
N GLU A 47 -16.20 -5.16 -9.13
CA GLU A 47 -15.79 -5.36 -7.74
C GLU A 47 -15.64 -6.85 -7.41
N ALA A 48 -16.61 -7.68 -7.76
CA ALA A 48 -16.58 -9.12 -7.51
C ALA A 48 -15.38 -9.80 -8.19
N VAL A 49 -15.12 -9.45 -9.46
CA VAL A 49 -13.95 -9.95 -10.20
C VAL A 49 -12.65 -9.49 -9.55
N GLY A 50 -12.56 -8.22 -9.15
CA GLY A 50 -11.38 -7.69 -8.46
C GLY A 50 -11.11 -8.40 -7.12
N MET A 51 -12.15 -8.68 -6.34
CA MET A 51 -12.05 -9.43 -5.09
C MET A 51 -11.61 -10.88 -5.33
N GLU A 52 -12.19 -11.58 -6.31
CA GLU A 52 -11.82 -12.96 -6.62
C GLU A 52 -10.36 -13.10 -7.05
N MET A 53 -9.90 -12.22 -7.95
CA MET A 53 -8.51 -12.21 -8.38
C MET A 53 -7.56 -11.95 -7.21
N ALA A 54 -7.88 -10.98 -6.35
CA ALA A 54 -7.05 -10.68 -5.19
C ALA A 54 -7.01 -11.83 -4.17
N ARG A 55 -8.13 -12.52 -3.91
CA ARG A 55 -8.16 -13.72 -3.05
C ARG A 55 -7.21 -14.81 -3.54
N SER A 56 -7.16 -15.03 -4.86
CA SER A 56 -6.28 -16.04 -5.46
C SER A 56 -4.79 -15.80 -5.22
N GLN A 57 -4.40 -14.56 -4.86
CA GLN A 57 -3.01 -14.18 -4.60
C GLN A 57 -2.56 -14.43 -3.15
N LEU A 58 -3.46 -14.76 -2.22
CA LEU A 58 -3.09 -15.01 -0.83
C LEU A 58 -2.03 -16.11 -0.69
N PRO A 59 -2.13 -17.29 -1.34
CA PRO A 59 -1.09 -18.32 -1.25
C PRO A 59 0.28 -17.86 -1.75
N ASN A 60 0.32 -16.98 -2.76
CA ASN A 60 1.56 -16.41 -3.29
C ASN A 60 2.17 -15.42 -2.30
N LEU A 61 1.35 -14.55 -1.69
CA LEU A 61 1.79 -13.61 -0.66
C LEU A 61 2.35 -14.35 0.56
N MET A 62 1.64 -15.37 1.05
CA MET A 62 2.09 -16.21 2.16
C MET A 62 3.42 -16.92 1.84
N ALA A 63 3.57 -17.45 0.61
CA ALA A 63 4.81 -18.10 0.19
C ALA A 63 6.02 -17.15 0.19
N GLU A 64 5.85 -15.89 -0.24
CA GLU A 64 6.93 -14.90 -0.23
C GLU A 64 7.24 -14.36 1.18
N CYS A 65 6.25 -14.35 2.08
CA CYS A 65 6.40 -13.93 3.48
C CYS A 65 6.92 -15.03 4.42
N ALA A 66 6.84 -16.30 4.03
CA ALA A 66 7.13 -17.43 4.92
C ALA A 66 8.59 -17.50 5.38
N THR A 67 8.82 -17.99 6.61
CA THR A 67 10.15 -18.33 7.14
C THR A 67 10.89 -19.31 6.24
N ASP A 68 10.16 -20.32 5.74
CA ASP A 68 10.71 -21.46 5.02
C ASP A 68 10.78 -21.23 3.51
N SER A 69 10.61 -19.98 3.06
CA SER A 69 10.80 -19.61 1.65
C SER A 69 12.20 -20.06 1.23
N SER A 70 12.27 -21.05 0.34
CA SER A 70 13.47 -21.86 0.04
C SER A 70 14.77 -21.06 0.13
N ASN A 71 15.62 -21.49 1.07
CA ASN A 71 16.86 -20.89 1.51
C ASN A 71 17.80 -20.50 0.35
N ASN A 72 18.01 -19.18 0.18
CA ASN A 72 19.21 -18.46 -0.34
C ASN A 72 18.83 -17.15 -1.08
N ALA A 73 17.56 -16.92 -1.41
CA ALA A 73 17.14 -15.75 -2.19
C ALA A 73 16.92 -14.48 -1.34
N TRP A 74 16.55 -14.64 -0.08
CA TRP A 74 16.29 -13.53 0.85
C TRP A 74 17.53 -13.18 1.67
N ALA A 75 18.00 -11.95 1.54
CA ALA A 75 19.11 -11.43 2.33
C ALA A 75 18.59 -10.49 3.42
N ARG A 76 18.90 -10.80 4.69
CA ARG A 76 18.60 -9.91 5.81
C ARG A 76 19.41 -8.63 5.69
N VAL A 77 18.74 -7.50 5.78
CA VAL A 77 19.37 -6.18 5.73
C VAL A 77 19.85 -5.82 7.14
N LYS A 78 21.16 -5.61 7.29
CA LYS A 78 21.74 -5.15 8.56
C LYS A 78 21.22 -3.75 8.89
N SER A 79 20.57 -3.58 10.05
CA SER A 79 20.21 -2.27 10.56
C SER A 79 21.45 -1.55 11.10
N SER A 80 21.72 -0.34 10.62
CA SER A 80 22.89 0.47 11.04
C SER A 80 22.56 1.53 12.10
N LYS A 81 21.30 1.64 12.55
CA LYS A 81 20.83 2.61 13.57
C LYS A 81 19.85 1.94 14.54
N LYS A 82 19.61 2.58 15.71
CA LYS A 82 18.63 2.18 16.75
C LYS A 82 17.41 1.54 16.09
N SER A 83 17.25 0.23 16.28
CA SER A 83 16.25 -0.57 15.56
C SER A 83 14.86 -0.05 15.90
N THR A 84 14.06 0.23 14.88
CA THR A 84 12.63 0.57 14.99
C THR A 84 11.77 -0.66 15.32
N GLY A 85 12.36 -1.72 15.89
CA GLY A 85 11.71 -3.03 16.02
C GLY A 85 11.50 -3.79 14.70
N VAL A 86 11.71 -3.13 13.55
CA VAL A 86 11.46 -3.71 12.22
C VAL A 86 12.63 -4.56 11.75
N ILE A 87 12.32 -5.74 11.23
CA ILE A 87 13.29 -6.61 10.55
C ILE A 87 12.98 -6.57 9.05
N LEU A 88 14.02 -6.46 8.21
CA LEU A 88 13.90 -6.26 6.76
C LEU A 88 14.72 -7.31 6.01
N TRP A 89 14.14 -7.86 4.95
CA TRP A 89 14.80 -8.73 3.99
C TRP A 89 14.59 -8.22 2.57
N GLU A 90 15.59 -8.43 1.71
CA GLU A 90 15.56 -8.10 0.30
C GLU A 90 15.81 -9.35 -0.54
N LYS A 91 15.09 -9.48 -1.66
CA LYS A 91 15.28 -10.49 -2.69
C LYS A 91 15.49 -9.79 -4.02
N ARG A 92 16.62 -10.06 -4.67
CA ARG A 92 16.99 -9.49 -5.96
C ARG A 92 17.01 -10.62 -6.99
N SER A 93 16.37 -10.42 -8.14
CA SER A 93 16.57 -11.33 -9.27
C SER A 93 18.05 -11.32 -9.65
N GLU A 94 18.71 -12.47 -9.52
CA GLU A 94 20.07 -12.66 -10.04
C GLU A 94 19.97 -12.71 -11.56
N ARG A 95 20.24 -11.59 -12.23
CA ARG A 95 20.57 -11.64 -13.66
C ARG A 95 21.74 -12.61 -13.77
N ALA A 96 21.52 -13.78 -14.36
CA ALA A 96 22.47 -14.88 -14.44
C ALA A 96 23.86 -14.27 -14.65
N LYS A 97 24.75 -14.43 -13.67
CA LYS A 97 26.13 -13.94 -13.75
C LYS A 97 26.67 -14.49 -15.05
N ARG A 98 26.78 -13.65 -16.08
CA ARG A 98 27.52 -13.96 -17.30
C ARG A 98 28.85 -14.47 -16.80
N GLY A 99 29.06 -15.77 -16.96
CA GLY A 99 30.24 -16.45 -16.44
C GLY A 99 31.44 -15.59 -16.82
N ALA A 100 32.27 -15.26 -15.84
CA ALA A 100 33.52 -14.57 -16.09
C ALA A 100 34.31 -15.42 -17.08
N LYS A 101 34.14 -15.17 -18.39
CA LYS A 101 35.00 -15.71 -19.43
C LYS A 101 36.36 -15.09 -19.14
N LYS A 102 37.17 -15.79 -18.36
CA LYS A 102 38.62 -15.65 -18.35
C LYS A 102 39.01 -15.62 -19.83
N LYS A 103 39.43 -14.45 -20.32
CA LYS A 103 39.98 -14.30 -21.67
C LYS A 103 41.18 -15.23 -21.77
N LYS A 104 40.97 -16.44 -22.30
CA LYS A 104 42.05 -17.31 -22.73
C LYS A 104 42.42 -16.83 -24.13
N TRP A 105 43.51 -16.08 -24.21
CA TRP A 105 44.06 -15.64 -25.49
C TRP A 105 44.54 -16.88 -26.25
N GLY A 106 44.00 -17.10 -27.44
CA GLY A 106 44.38 -18.21 -28.32
C GLY A 106 43.41 -19.38 -28.31
N SER A 107 42.41 -19.33 -29.18
CA SER A 107 41.94 -20.52 -29.89
C SER A 107 41.31 -20.10 -31.23
N THR A 108 41.63 -20.88 -32.25
CA THR A 108 41.36 -20.67 -33.68
C THR A 108 39.88 -20.74 -34.05
N ALA A 109 39.53 -20.03 -35.13
CA ALA A 109 38.21 -20.00 -35.75
C ALA A 109 37.85 -21.35 -36.40
N ALA A 110 37.25 -22.25 -35.63
CA ALA A 110 36.60 -23.45 -36.16
C ALA A 110 35.47 -24.04 -35.29
N ASP A 111 35.25 -23.56 -34.05
CA ASP A 111 34.20 -24.07 -33.14
C ASP A 111 33.06 -23.07 -32.86
N GLU A 112 32.93 -21.99 -33.64
CA GLU A 112 31.91 -20.94 -33.44
C GLU A 112 30.49 -21.29 -33.96
N ALA A 113 30.22 -22.55 -34.34
CA ALA A 113 28.94 -22.94 -34.94
C ALA A 113 28.00 -23.76 -34.02
N ALA A 114 28.33 -23.99 -32.75
CA ALA A 114 27.53 -24.86 -31.87
C ALA A 114 27.34 -24.31 -30.45
N SER A 115 26.96 -23.03 -30.31
CA SER A 115 26.22 -22.56 -29.12
C SER A 115 25.51 -21.24 -29.40
N VAL A 116 24.52 -21.26 -30.30
CA VAL A 116 23.49 -20.23 -30.29
C VAL A 116 22.62 -20.50 -29.06
N SER A 117 23.03 -19.95 -27.91
CA SER A 117 22.13 -19.83 -26.77
C SER A 117 21.06 -18.82 -27.16
N THR A 118 19.91 -19.31 -27.64
CA THR A 118 18.63 -18.59 -27.56
C THR A 118 18.22 -18.53 -26.09
N GLY A 119 18.98 -17.77 -25.28
CA GLY A 119 18.57 -17.38 -23.94
C GLY A 119 17.78 -16.09 -24.10
N GLU A 120 16.50 -16.13 -23.80
CA GLU A 120 15.61 -14.96 -23.83
C GLU A 120 16.13 -13.90 -22.85
N ASP A 121 16.88 -12.93 -23.36
CA ASP A 121 17.47 -11.80 -22.62
C ASP A 121 16.42 -10.77 -22.12
N ASN A 122 15.13 -11.14 -22.13
CA ASN A 122 13.98 -10.25 -21.90
C ASN A 122 13.20 -10.53 -20.61
N GLU A 123 13.68 -11.41 -19.72
CA GLU A 123 12.98 -11.62 -18.45
C GLU A 123 12.99 -10.35 -17.57
N PRO A 124 11.84 -9.92 -17.03
CA PRO A 124 11.77 -8.72 -16.20
C PRO A 124 12.62 -8.86 -14.94
N VAL A 125 13.36 -7.82 -14.61
CA VAL A 125 14.12 -7.75 -13.36
C VAL A 125 13.14 -7.47 -12.23
N VAL A 126 12.97 -8.44 -11.34
CA VAL A 126 12.12 -8.31 -10.15
C VAL A 126 12.96 -7.99 -8.92
N TYR A 127 12.47 -7.06 -8.12
CA TYR A 127 12.99 -6.73 -6.80
C TYR A 127 11.86 -6.85 -5.77
N SER A 128 12.11 -7.56 -4.69
CA SER A 128 11.14 -7.76 -3.62
C SER A 128 11.74 -7.41 -2.26
N VAL A 129 10.88 -6.88 -1.39
CA VAL A 129 11.18 -6.67 0.02
C VAL A 129 10.13 -7.35 0.87
N ARG A 130 10.52 -7.81 2.04
CA ARG A 130 9.60 -8.14 3.12
C ARG A 130 10.11 -7.59 4.44
N SER A 131 9.21 -7.30 5.35
CA SER A 131 9.55 -6.82 6.68
C SER A 131 8.52 -7.25 7.70
N SER A 132 8.95 -7.41 8.94
CA SER A 132 8.10 -7.79 10.06
C SER A 132 8.24 -6.82 11.22
N THR A 133 7.14 -6.64 11.96
CA THR A 133 7.09 -5.90 13.22
C THR A 133 5.91 -6.39 14.05
N THR A 134 5.99 -6.25 15.37
CA THR A 134 4.85 -6.40 16.27
C THR A 134 4.30 -5.02 16.61
N VAL A 135 3.00 -4.82 16.44
CA VAL A 135 2.30 -3.56 16.76
C VAL A 135 1.57 -3.73 18.09
N ASN A 136 1.67 -2.75 18.99
CA ASN A 136 1.00 -2.75 20.29
C ASN A 136 -0.46 -2.28 20.17
N ALA A 137 -1.22 -2.99 19.34
CA ALA A 137 -2.66 -2.83 19.25
C ALA A 137 -3.34 -4.13 18.83
N PRO A 138 -4.64 -4.29 19.20
CA PRO A 138 -5.48 -5.36 18.68
C PRO A 138 -5.61 -5.31 17.15
N LEU A 139 -5.81 -6.49 16.56
CA LEU A 139 -5.92 -6.71 15.11
C LEU A 139 -6.85 -5.71 14.42
N ASP A 140 -8.04 -5.49 14.99
CA ASP A 140 -9.07 -4.63 14.41
C ASP A 140 -8.58 -3.18 14.22
N MET A 141 -7.85 -2.65 15.19
CA MET A 141 -7.31 -1.29 15.10
C MET A 141 -6.22 -1.19 14.03
N VAL A 142 -5.34 -2.19 13.94
CA VAL A 142 -4.31 -2.25 12.91
C VAL A 142 -4.96 -2.32 11.52
N LEU A 143 -5.96 -3.18 11.35
CA LEU A 143 -6.66 -3.36 10.09
C LEU A 143 -7.41 -2.08 9.66
N LYS A 144 -8.17 -1.45 10.57
CA LYS A 144 -8.87 -0.18 10.30
C LYS A 144 -7.92 0.96 9.97
N THR A 145 -6.73 0.99 10.59
CA THR A 145 -5.68 1.97 10.28
C THR A 145 -5.12 1.75 8.87
N LEU A 146 -4.86 0.49 8.49
CA LEU A 146 -4.36 0.12 7.17
C LEU A 146 -5.41 0.30 6.07
N ASP A 147 -6.68 0.05 6.35
CA ASP A 147 -7.79 0.07 5.40
C ASP A 147 -8.81 1.19 5.64
N ALA A 148 -8.33 2.37 6.01
CA ALA A 148 -9.19 3.54 6.13
C ALA A 148 -9.93 3.83 4.81
N SER A 149 -11.26 3.87 4.89
CA SER A 149 -12.16 4.17 3.77
C SER A 149 -12.31 5.67 3.53
N VAL A 150 -12.28 6.46 4.60
CA VAL A 150 -12.39 7.92 4.55
C VAL A 150 -11.06 8.52 4.05
N ALA A 151 -11.12 9.30 2.97
CA ALA A 151 -9.93 9.84 2.30
C ALA A 151 -9.03 10.68 3.23
N THR A 152 -9.61 11.45 4.15
CA THR A 152 -8.86 12.26 5.13
C THR A 152 -8.09 11.39 6.12
N ALA A 153 -8.75 10.36 6.67
CA ALA A 153 -8.12 9.38 7.56
C ALA A 153 -7.02 8.59 6.84
N HIS A 154 -7.32 8.09 5.63
CA HIS A 154 -6.33 7.40 4.81
C HIS A 154 -5.07 8.24 4.55
N ARG A 155 -5.26 9.51 4.20
CA ARG A 155 -4.15 10.46 3.99
C ARG A 155 -3.35 10.69 5.27
N SER A 156 -4.03 10.85 6.40
CA SER A 156 -3.39 11.02 7.71
C SER A 156 -2.52 9.80 8.06
N PHE A 157 -3.11 8.60 8.05
CA PHE A 157 -2.40 7.38 8.41
C PHE A 157 -1.27 7.06 7.44
N THR A 158 -1.48 7.22 6.13
CA THR A 158 -0.42 7.03 5.12
C THR A 158 0.77 7.96 5.38
N ARG A 159 0.52 9.21 5.78
CA ARG A 159 1.59 10.16 6.15
C ARG A 159 2.24 9.84 7.49
N ILE A 160 1.49 9.32 8.46
CA ILE A 160 2.06 8.89 9.75
C ILE A 160 2.92 7.65 9.56
N ILE A 161 2.52 6.70 8.72
CA ILE A 161 3.29 5.48 8.43
C ILE A 161 4.52 5.86 7.61
N TYR A 162 4.35 6.39 6.40
CA TYR A 162 5.46 6.58 5.46
C TYR A 162 6.19 7.93 5.59
N GLY A 163 5.69 8.86 6.41
CA GLY A 163 6.33 10.16 6.64
C GLY A 163 6.50 10.98 5.37
N ASN A 164 7.68 11.58 5.24
CA ASN A 164 8.03 12.41 4.10
C ASN A 164 8.28 11.62 2.80
N LEU A 165 8.25 10.28 2.85
CA LEU A 165 8.34 9.46 1.64
C LEU A 165 7.14 9.75 0.73
N VAL A 166 5.93 9.82 1.30
CA VAL A 166 4.72 10.10 0.53
C VAL A 166 4.52 11.61 0.38
N ALA A 167 4.48 12.09 -0.86
CA ALA A 167 4.21 13.48 -1.20
C ALA A 167 2.70 13.77 -1.20
N ASP A 168 1.92 12.91 -1.85
CA ASP A 168 0.48 13.02 -1.94
C ASP A 168 -0.20 11.66 -2.02
N THR A 169 -1.48 11.60 -1.69
CA THR A 169 -2.28 10.37 -1.72
C THR A 169 -3.77 10.66 -1.86
N SER A 170 -4.50 9.75 -2.49
CA SER A 170 -5.95 9.81 -2.69
C SER A 170 -6.58 8.42 -2.66
N VAL A 171 -7.84 8.34 -2.21
CA VAL A 171 -8.70 7.17 -2.35
C VAL A 171 -9.58 7.40 -3.58
N LEU A 172 -9.43 6.55 -4.59
CA LEU A 172 -10.18 6.66 -5.85
C LEU A 172 -11.48 5.86 -5.80
N PHE A 173 -11.47 4.73 -5.11
CA PHE A 173 -12.63 3.88 -4.88
C PHE A 173 -12.48 3.14 -3.55
N HIS A 174 -13.60 2.87 -2.88
CA HIS A 174 -13.66 2.00 -1.70
C HIS A 174 -15.04 1.35 -1.62
N SER A 175 -15.09 0.02 -1.50
CA SER A 175 -16.35 -0.73 -1.56
C SER A 175 -17.13 -0.77 -0.25
N SER A 176 -16.52 -0.35 0.86
CA SER A 176 -17.25 -0.21 2.11
C SER A 176 -18.46 0.71 1.90
N THR A 177 -19.65 0.12 1.95
CA THR A 177 -20.89 0.87 2.09
C THR A 177 -20.78 1.72 3.35
N PRO A 178 -21.16 3.00 3.33
CA PRO A 178 -21.29 3.78 4.55
C PRO A 178 -22.48 3.22 5.35
N SER A 179 -22.28 2.12 6.08
CA SER A 179 -23.26 1.67 7.06
C SER A 179 -23.10 2.53 8.30
N SER A 180 -24.19 3.20 8.72
CA SER A 180 -24.28 3.95 9.99
C SER A 180 -24.10 3.09 11.25
N ASP A 181 -23.90 1.79 11.07
CA ASP A 181 -23.89 0.78 12.11
C ASP A 181 -22.46 0.45 12.56
N PHE A 182 -21.69 1.50 12.84
CA PHE A 182 -20.32 1.40 13.36
C PHE A 182 -20.25 0.77 14.77
N LEU A 183 -21.41 0.60 15.43
CA LEU A 183 -21.53 0.11 16.80
C LEU A 183 -22.15 -1.30 16.93
N THR A 184 -22.59 -1.95 15.84
CA THR A 184 -23.33 -3.22 15.94
C THR A 184 -22.70 -4.42 15.23
N LYS A 185 -21.61 -4.24 14.48
CA LYS A 185 -20.89 -5.39 13.90
C LYS A 185 -20.19 -6.16 15.02
N SER A 186 -20.63 -7.40 15.22
CA SER A 186 -20.01 -8.30 16.17
C SER A 186 -18.58 -8.61 15.71
N GLU A 187 -17.67 -8.86 16.65
CA GLU A 187 -16.28 -9.24 16.35
C GLU A 187 -16.15 -10.53 15.51
N ASN A 188 -17.27 -11.25 15.31
CA ASN A 188 -17.36 -12.52 14.58
C ASN A 188 -17.66 -12.37 13.08
N ASP A 189 -17.98 -11.18 12.58
CA ASP A 189 -18.32 -11.03 11.16
C ASP A 189 -17.06 -10.99 10.29
N SER A 190 -17.03 -11.81 9.23
CA SER A 190 -16.00 -11.72 8.19
C SER A 190 -16.04 -10.32 7.55
N LEU A 191 -14.89 -9.68 7.43
CA LEU A 191 -14.76 -8.39 6.75
C LEU A 191 -14.13 -8.62 5.38
N GLU A 192 -14.71 -7.99 4.35
CA GLU A 192 -14.14 -7.98 3.01
C GLU A 192 -14.35 -6.61 2.36
N THR A 193 -13.27 -6.02 1.84
CA THR A 193 -13.32 -4.73 1.17
C THR A 193 -12.39 -4.71 -0.05
N LEU A 194 -12.73 -3.88 -1.02
CA LEU A 194 -11.91 -3.56 -2.18
C LEU A 194 -11.76 -2.03 -2.27
N ALA A 195 -10.56 -1.56 -2.56
CA ALA A 195 -10.27 -0.15 -2.72
C ALA A 195 -9.31 0.09 -3.87
N VAL A 196 -9.38 1.28 -4.48
CA VAL A 196 -8.37 1.74 -5.42
C VAL A 196 -7.73 2.99 -4.84
N ARG A 197 -6.42 2.95 -4.64
CA ARG A 197 -5.66 3.98 -3.94
C ARG A 197 -4.51 4.46 -4.79
N TRP A 198 -4.28 5.75 -4.76
CA TRP A 198 -3.17 6.40 -5.44
C TRP A 198 -2.27 7.12 -4.44
N PHE A 199 -0.96 7.07 -4.64
CA PHE A 199 -0.03 7.91 -3.90
C PHE A 199 1.28 8.13 -4.66
N VAL A 200 1.91 9.27 -4.38
CA VAL A 200 3.19 9.69 -4.93
C VAL A 200 4.27 9.55 -3.87
N CYS A 201 5.37 8.91 -4.22
CA CYS A 201 6.54 8.77 -3.37
C CYS A 201 7.73 9.57 -3.92
N ARG A 202 8.43 10.23 -3.00
CA ARG A 202 9.67 10.94 -3.29
C ARG A 202 10.81 9.95 -3.45
N CYS A 203 11.51 10.02 -4.57
CA CYS A 203 12.74 9.24 -4.77
C CYS A 203 13.96 9.87 -4.07
N SER A 204 13.84 11.12 -3.59
CA SER A 204 14.84 11.86 -2.83
C SER A 204 16.23 11.91 -3.49
N ASN A 205 16.26 11.88 -4.83
CA ASN A 205 17.48 12.00 -5.63
C ASN A 205 17.19 12.95 -6.79
N PRO A 206 17.94 14.06 -6.94
CA PRO A 206 17.67 15.08 -7.95
C PRO A 206 17.90 14.58 -9.39
N MET A 207 18.57 13.44 -9.57
CA MET A 207 18.89 12.86 -10.88
C MET A 207 17.84 11.86 -11.37
N VAL A 208 16.76 11.66 -10.63
CA VAL A 208 15.68 10.72 -10.96
C VAL A 208 14.34 11.39 -10.71
N SER A 209 13.32 10.89 -11.38
CA SER A 209 11.94 11.30 -11.18
C SER A 209 11.38 10.71 -9.89
N ASP A 210 10.43 11.41 -9.27
CA ASP A 210 9.55 10.82 -8.26
C ASP A 210 8.68 9.73 -8.90
N CYS A 211 8.05 8.90 -8.09
CA CYS A 211 7.20 7.82 -8.58
C CYS A 211 5.79 7.88 -8.00
N ASP A 212 4.83 7.29 -8.72
CA ASP A 212 3.49 7.08 -8.20
C ASP A 212 3.09 5.61 -8.26
N PHE A 213 2.10 5.29 -7.44
CA PHE A 213 1.48 3.98 -7.33
C PHE A 213 -0.01 4.15 -7.53
N CYS A 214 -0.59 3.33 -8.40
CA CYS A 214 -2.03 3.16 -8.53
C CYS A 214 -2.33 1.70 -8.20
N LEU A 215 -2.92 1.47 -7.03
CA LEU A 215 -3.06 0.14 -6.47
C LEU A 215 -4.53 -0.20 -6.26
N GLN A 216 -4.95 -1.35 -6.76
CA GLN A 216 -6.12 -2.04 -6.25
C GLN A 216 -5.69 -2.76 -4.97
N ALA A 217 -6.46 -2.58 -3.90
CA ALA A 217 -6.17 -3.11 -2.57
C ALA A 217 -7.40 -3.85 -2.05
N TYR A 218 -7.22 -5.14 -1.79
CA TYR A 218 -8.23 -6.03 -1.23
C TYR A 218 -7.88 -6.33 0.21
N THR A 219 -8.85 -6.25 1.12
CA THR A 219 -8.67 -6.56 2.55
C THR A 219 -9.65 -7.64 2.95
N LYS A 220 -9.17 -8.67 3.65
CA LYS A 220 -10.02 -9.70 4.27
C LYS A 220 -9.62 -9.94 5.72
N ARG A 221 -10.62 -10.04 6.58
CA ARG A 221 -10.52 -10.62 7.93
C ARG A 221 -11.37 -11.87 7.95
N PHE A 222 -10.78 -12.98 8.35
CA PHE A 222 -11.51 -14.22 8.50
C PHE A 222 -12.41 -14.17 9.75
N SER A 223 -13.59 -14.78 9.65
CA SER A 223 -14.37 -15.08 10.86
C SER A 223 -13.71 -16.19 11.68
N ILE A 224 -14.13 -16.33 12.94
CA ILE A 224 -13.66 -17.44 13.79
C ILE A 224 -13.97 -18.81 13.16
N ASP A 225 -15.13 -18.94 12.52
CA ASP A 225 -15.55 -20.17 11.86
C ASP A 225 -14.70 -20.48 10.62
N GLU A 226 -14.36 -19.45 9.82
CA GLU A 226 -13.47 -19.62 8.67
C GLU A 226 -12.07 -20.05 9.11
N LEU A 227 -11.57 -19.55 10.24
CA LEU A 227 -10.27 -19.93 10.78
C LEU A 227 -10.28 -21.37 11.29
N ALA A 228 -11.34 -21.78 11.99
CA ALA A 228 -11.51 -23.15 12.47
C ALA A 228 -11.62 -24.16 11.33
N MET A 229 -12.21 -23.77 10.20
CA MET A 229 -12.31 -24.63 9.01
C MET A 229 -10.98 -24.74 8.24
N ASN A 230 -10.10 -23.73 8.36
CA ASN A 230 -8.85 -23.65 7.62
C ASN A 230 -7.62 -24.10 8.43
N GLY A 231 -7.78 -24.49 9.70
CA GLY A 231 -6.68 -25.02 10.49
C GLY A 231 -7.09 -25.81 11.73
N ASP A 232 -6.37 -26.90 11.97
CA ASP A 232 -6.39 -27.67 13.23
C ASP A 232 -5.83 -26.87 14.44
N HIS A 233 -5.36 -25.63 14.22
CA HIS A 233 -4.56 -24.84 15.16
C HIS A 233 -5.31 -23.76 15.94
N TYR A 234 -6.58 -23.48 15.63
CA TYR A 234 -7.40 -22.51 16.37
C TYR A 234 -8.13 -23.15 17.56
N ASN A 235 -7.59 -24.24 18.10
CA ASN A 235 -8.11 -24.88 19.30
C ASN A 235 -7.34 -24.32 20.51
N ASN A 236 -7.96 -23.37 21.23
CA ASN A 236 -7.47 -22.85 22.53
C ASN A 236 -7.33 -23.95 23.61
N ASN A 237 -7.60 -25.21 23.27
CA ASN A 237 -7.49 -26.38 24.11
C ASN A 237 -6.29 -27.29 23.76
N ALA A 238 -5.27 -26.79 23.06
CA ALA A 238 -3.97 -27.47 23.03
C ALA A 238 -3.31 -27.34 24.42
N TRP A 239 -3.88 -28.06 25.40
CA TRP A 239 -3.23 -28.34 26.67
C TRP A 239 -1.96 -29.12 26.36
N GLU A 240 -0.87 -28.61 26.91
CA GLU A 240 0.47 -29.17 26.92
C GLU A 240 0.46 -30.70 26.96
N ASP A 241 0.77 -31.32 25.84
CA ASP A 241 1.27 -32.69 25.83
C ASP A 241 2.32 -32.80 24.72
N ASP A 242 3.48 -32.19 24.96
CA ASP A 242 4.70 -32.90 24.61
C ASP A 242 5.90 -32.38 25.41
N ASN A 243 6.48 -33.30 26.17
CA ASN A 243 7.81 -33.22 26.76
C ASN A 243 8.85 -33.12 25.63
N SER A 244 9.00 -31.94 25.04
CA SER A 244 10.16 -31.59 24.22
C SER A 244 11.00 -30.56 24.95
N ASP A 245 11.93 -31.09 25.74
CA ASP A 245 13.05 -30.40 26.36
C ASP A 245 14.02 -29.90 25.27
N HIS A 246 13.57 -28.91 24.50
CA HIS A 246 14.41 -28.09 23.63
C HIS A 246 13.91 -26.65 23.66
N GLY A 247 14.43 -25.91 24.63
CA GLY A 247 14.36 -24.46 24.67
C GLY A 247 15.06 -23.81 23.47
N SER A 248 14.36 -23.73 22.34
CA SER A 248 14.65 -22.76 21.29
C SER A 248 13.49 -21.76 21.20
N CYS A 249 13.34 -20.94 22.23
CA CYS A 249 12.81 -19.58 22.12
C CYS A 249 13.82 -18.68 21.34
N GLU A 250 14.46 -19.25 20.31
CA GLU A 250 15.42 -18.56 19.46
C GLU A 250 14.64 -17.87 18.35
N THR A 251 14.18 -16.65 18.66
CA THR A 251 14.00 -15.56 17.69
C THR A 251 13.29 -15.97 16.39
N ARG A 252 11.99 -16.29 16.46
CA ARG A 252 11.14 -16.08 15.26
C ARG A 252 11.25 -14.59 14.96
N GLU A 253 11.94 -14.24 13.87
CA GLU A 253 12.20 -12.85 13.46
C GLU A 253 10.89 -12.16 13.00
N GLY A 254 9.76 -12.35 13.69
CA GLY A 254 8.43 -11.88 13.30
C GLY A 254 7.90 -12.46 11.98
N LEU A 255 8.48 -13.57 11.50
CA LEU A 255 8.01 -14.30 10.32
C LEU A 255 7.30 -15.58 10.75
N HIS A 256 6.32 -15.99 9.95
CA HIS A 256 5.47 -17.15 10.20
C HIS A 256 5.72 -18.24 9.14
N PRO A 257 5.56 -19.53 9.47
CA PRO A 257 5.67 -20.62 8.51
C PRO A 257 4.53 -20.54 7.49
N ARG A 258 4.75 -21.12 6.30
CA ARG A 258 3.80 -21.05 5.19
C ARG A 258 2.44 -21.69 5.50
N SER A 259 2.41 -22.65 6.43
CA SER A 259 1.20 -23.34 6.86
C SER A 259 0.34 -22.52 7.82
N GLU A 260 0.92 -21.51 8.49
CA GLU A 260 0.19 -20.68 9.45
C GLU A 260 -0.67 -19.66 8.70
N MET A 261 -1.99 -19.78 8.85
CA MET A 261 -2.94 -18.86 8.22
C MET A 261 -2.99 -17.52 8.96
N PRO A 262 -2.88 -16.39 8.25
CA PRO A 262 -3.10 -15.08 8.85
C PRO A 262 -4.58 -14.90 9.21
N VAL A 263 -4.86 -14.16 10.28
CA VAL A 263 -6.24 -13.86 10.72
C VAL A 263 -6.86 -12.77 9.87
N ALA A 264 -6.03 -11.86 9.37
CA ALA A 264 -6.42 -10.89 8.36
C ALA A 264 -5.27 -10.63 7.39
N TYR A 265 -5.60 -10.17 6.19
CA TYR A 265 -4.61 -9.78 5.21
C TYR A 265 -5.12 -8.64 4.34
N LYS A 266 -4.17 -7.92 3.76
CA LYS A 266 -4.40 -6.91 2.74
C LYS A 266 -3.50 -7.21 1.56
N ILE A 267 -4.04 -7.43 0.38
CA ILE A 267 -3.28 -7.61 -0.86
C ILE A 267 -3.43 -6.36 -1.69
N PHE A 268 -2.37 -5.91 -2.33
CA PHE A 268 -2.45 -4.86 -3.32
C PHE A 268 -1.58 -5.16 -4.54
N GLU A 269 -2.09 -4.78 -5.69
CA GLU A 269 -1.47 -4.95 -7.00
C GLU A 269 -1.70 -3.70 -7.85
N SER A 270 -0.85 -3.48 -8.85
CA SER A 270 -1.02 -2.34 -9.74
C SER A 270 -2.25 -2.47 -10.61
N MET A 271 -3.04 -1.41 -10.65
CA MET A 271 -4.22 -1.28 -11.50
C MET A 271 -3.99 -0.23 -12.58
N GLU A 272 -4.48 -0.50 -13.77
CA GLU A 272 -4.59 0.48 -14.85
C GLU A 272 -6.02 0.98 -14.96
N THR A 273 -6.20 2.30 -14.91
CA THR A 273 -7.52 2.92 -15.03
C THR A 273 -7.38 4.31 -15.61
N ARG A 274 -8.36 4.71 -16.43
CA ARG A 274 -8.46 6.08 -16.97
C ARG A 274 -8.55 7.15 -15.87
N HIS A 275 -8.98 6.76 -14.68
CA HIS A 275 -9.12 7.63 -13.51
C HIS A 275 -7.79 7.90 -12.79
N CYS A 276 -6.72 7.19 -13.19
CA CYS A 276 -5.37 7.34 -12.69
C CYS A 276 -4.35 7.20 -13.84
N PRO A 277 -4.31 8.18 -14.76
CA PRO A 277 -3.43 8.16 -15.92
C PRO A 277 -1.95 8.23 -15.50
N GLU A 278 -1.05 7.80 -16.39
CA GLU A 278 0.39 7.95 -16.16
C GLU A 278 0.81 9.43 -16.22
N LEU A 279 1.77 9.80 -15.38
CA LEU A 279 2.19 11.18 -15.16
C LEU A 279 3.62 11.47 -15.63
N LEU A 280 4.21 10.55 -16.40
CA LEU A 280 5.61 10.63 -16.82
C LEU A 280 5.86 11.84 -17.72
N GLU A 281 5.03 12.03 -18.74
CA GLU A 281 5.20 13.11 -19.71
C GLU A 281 4.83 14.47 -19.13
N SER A 282 3.77 14.53 -18.32
CA SER A 282 3.19 15.77 -17.82
C SER A 282 3.88 16.30 -16.56
N HIS A 283 4.26 15.41 -15.63
CA HIS A 283 4.77 15.79 -14.30
C HIS A 283 6.12 15.16 -13.98
N ARG A 284 6.72 14.41 -14.92
CA ARG A 284 7.96 13.66 -14.71
C ARG A 284 7.86 12.72 -13.51
N VAL A 285 6.72 12.04 -13.36
CA VAL A 285 6.49 11.04 -12.31
C VAL A 285 6.39 9.65 -12.95
N VAL A 286 7.20 8.71 -12.48
CA VAL A 286 7.28 7.35 -13.04
C VAL A 286 6.26 6.43 -12.36
N ARG A 287 5.37 5.80 -13.14
CA ARG A 287 4.41 4.82 -12.64
C ARG A 287 5.12 3.53 -12.23
N CYS A 288 5.12 3.25 -10.93
CA CYS A 288 5.65 2.00 -10.41
C CYS A 288 4.60 0.88 -10.55
N LYS A 289 5.01 -0.23 -11.17
CA LYS A 289 4.19 -1.45 -11.27
C LYS A 289 4.55 -2.43 -10.15
N VAL A 290 3.54 -2.80 -9.37
CA VAL A 290 3.60 -3.71 -8.23
C VAL A 290 2.83 -4.98 -8.61
N PRO A 291 3.52 -6.07 -9.00
CA PRO A 291 2.87 -7.34 -9.33
C PRO A 291 2.18 -7.97 -8.12
N LEU A 292 2.79 -7.84 -6.94
CA LEU A 292 2.24 -8.33 -5.69
C LEU A 292 2.81 -7.53 -4.52
N GLY A 293 1.94 -7.09 -3.62
CA GLY A 293 2.32 -6.62 -2.31
C GLY A 293 1.18 -6.78 -1.33
N GLY A 294 1.45 -6.57 -0.05
CA GLY A 294 0.44 -6.74 0.96
C GLY A 294 0.94 -6.69 2.40
N PHE A 295 -0.01 -6.87 3.30
CA PHE A 295 0.17 -7.09 4.71
C PHE A 295 -0.48 -8.42 5.10
N LEU A 296 0.21 -9.21 5.91
CA LEU A 296 -0.33 -10.37 6.63
C LEU A 296 -0.36 -10.01 8.11
N LEU A 297 -1.48 -10.28 8.76
CA LEU A 297 -1.69 -9.97 10.18
C LEU A 297 -1.94 -11.27 10.93
N TYR A 298 -1.09 -11.52 11.92
CA TYR A 298 -1.10 -12.70 12.75
C TYR A 298 -1.44 -12.31 14.20
N PRO A 299 -2.19 -13.16 14.92
CA PRO A 299 -2.42 -12.98 16.34
C PRO A 299 -1.12 -13.25 17.09
N THR A 300 -1.03 -12.72 18.30
CA THR A 300 0.04 -13.07 19.25
C THR A 300 -0.60 -13.64 20.51
N ASP A 301 0.20 -14.16 21.44
CA ASP A 301 -0.27 -14.60 22.76
C ASP A 301 -0.89 -13.46 23.58
N CYS A 302 -0.71 -12.20 23.15
CA CYS A 302 -1.30 -11.01 23.75
C CYS A 302 -2.36 -10.42 22.82
N ASN A 303 -3.62 -10.36 23.26
CA ASN A 303 -4.72 -9.78 22.46
C ASN A 303 -4.51 -8.30 22.08
N ASP A 304 -3.67 -7.58 22.84
CA ASP A 304 -3.32 -6.17 22.57
C ASP A 304 -2.13 -6.02 21.61
N LYS A 305 -1.66 -7.11 21.00
CA LYS A 305 -0.55 -7.10 20.05
C LYS A 305 -0.88 -7.90 18.81
N THR A 306 -0.42 -7.38 17.68
CA THR A 306 -0.60 -7.98 16.37
C THR A 306 0.74 -8.06 15.66
N ASP A 307 1.11 -9.24 15.18
CA ASP A 307 2.27 -9.42 14.33
C ASP A 307 1.90 -9.05 12.89
N VAL A 308 2.72 -8.20 12.28
CA VAL A 308 2.47 -7.64 10.95
C VAL A 308 3.65 -7.94 10.05
N VAL A 309 3.38 -8.63 8.95
CA VAL A 309 4.35 -8.89 7.87
C VAL A 309 3.95 -8.11 6.64
N PHE A 310 4.83 -7.24 6.16
CA PHE A 310 4.69 -6.51 4.91
C PHE A 310 5.51 -7.17 3.81
N TYR A 311 4.99 -7.19 2.59
CA TYR A 311 5.71 -7.58 1.39
C TYR A 311 5.36 -6.65 0.23
N MET A 312 6.32 -6.39 -0.64
CA MET A 312 6.08 -5.72 -1.91
C MET A 312 7.15 -6.11 -2.93
N SER A 313 6.71 -6.40 -4.16
CA SER A 313 7.58 -6.57 -5.32
C SER A 313 7.37 -5.47 -6.35
N ILE A 314 8.42 -5.17 -7.09
CA ILE A 314 8.39 -4.30 -8.27
C ILE A 314 9.15 -4.98 -9.41
N ALA A 315 8.65 -4.83 -10.63
CA ALA A 315 9.26 -5.40 -11.82
C ALA A 315 9.66 -4.30 -12.81
N HIS A 316 10.77 -4.51 -13.50
CA HIS A 316 11.30 -3.60 -14.52
C HIS A 316 11.78 -4.36 -15.78
N SER A 317 11.49 -3.81 -16.96
CA SER A 317 11.94 -4.37 -18.24
C SER A 317 13.18 -3.62 -18.70
N ALA A 318 14.33 -4.30 -18.64
CA ALA A 318 15.62 -3.73 -19.06
C ALA A 318 15.73 -3.51 -20.59
N GLY A 319 14.70 -3.83 -21.37
CA GLY A 319 14.68 -3.72 -22.83
C GLY A 319 14.33 -2.32 -23.38
N GLY A 320 13.92 -1.38 -22.53
CA GLY A 320 13.38 -0.08 -22.94
C GLY A 320 14.36 0.87 -23.65
N ASP A 321 15.68 0.68 -23.49
CA ASP A 321 16.68 1.57 -24.09
C ASP A 321 16.84 1.39 -25.62
N ARG A 322 16.29 0.33 -26.23
CA ARG A 322 16.60 0.01 -27.63
C ARG A 322 15.60 0.47 -28.69
N ASN A 323 14.40 0.95 -28.36
CA ASN A 323 13.45 1.35 -29.42
C ASN A 323 12.28 2.25 -28.95
N ILE A 324 12.57 3.46 -28.46
CA ILE A 324 11.54 4.52 -28.30
C ILE A 324 11.06 5.06 -29.68
N ARG A 325 11.58 4.55 -30.81
CA ARG A 325 11.22 4.98 -32.18
C ARG A 325 10.34 4.03 -32.98
N SER A 326 9.98 2.86 -32.47
CA SER A 326 9.06 1.96 -33.17
C SER A 326 7.69 2.04 -32.53
N GLY A 327 6.74 2.65 -33.23
CA GLY A 327 5.37 2.93 -32.79
C GLY A 327 4.48 1.68 -32.66
N ASN A 328 4.91 0.71 -31.85
CA ASN A 328 4.09 -0.43 -31.42
C ASN A 328 4.05 -0.48 -29.88
N ALA A 329 3.45 0.57 -29.29
CA ALA A 329 3.10 0.64 -27.86
C ALA A 329 1.84 -0.19 -27.53
N GLY A 330 1.62 -1.31 -28.25
CA GLY A 330 0.34 -2.03 -28.25
C GLY A 330 0.29 -3.29 -27.39
N LEU A 331 1.43 -3.89 -27.03
CA LEU A 331 1.47 -5.17 -26.31
C LEU A 331 2.82 -5.31 -25.60
N ASN A 332 3.02 -4.70 -24.41
CA ASN A 332 4.20 -4.99 -23.58
C ASN A 332 3.90 -4.76 -22.08
N SER A 333 3.39 -5.83 -21.46
CA SER A 333 3.31 -6.18 -20.02
C SER A 333 2.78 -5.12 -19.04
N ALA A 334 1.50 -5.24 -18.69
CA ALA A 334 0.83 -4.53 -17.58
C ALA A 334 1.53 -4.67 -16.21
N ILE A 335 2.51 -5.58 -16.11
CA ILE A 335 3.16 -5.99 -14.87
C ILE A 335 4.52 -5.28 -14.67
N VAL A 336 5.04 -4.58 -15.69
CA VAL A 336 6.45 -4.14 -15.70
C VAL A 336 6.62 -2.63 -15.86
N THR A 337 7.46 -2.04 -15.00
CA THR A 337 7.81 -0.61 -15.04
C THR A 337 8.84 -0.34 -16.15
N GLN A 338 8.54 0.61 -17.04
CA GLN A 338 9.47 1.05 -18.08
C GLN A 338 10.25 2.28 -17.59
N CYS A 339 11.53 2.09 -17.24
CA CYS A 339 12.38 3.18 -16.77
C CYS A 339 13.87 2.86 -16.98
N SER A 340 14.78 3.78 -16.64
CA SER A 340 16.22 3.48 -16.68
C SER A 340 16.65 2.65 -15.46
N ASP A 341 17.77 1.94 -15.54
CA ASP A 341 18.38 1.25 -14.40
C ASP A 341 18.58 2.18 -13.17
N ARG A 342 18.95 3.45 -13.43
CA ARG A 342 19.11 4.46 -12.39
C ARG A 342 17.77 4.76 -11.71
N GLN A 343 16.72 4.93 -12.48
CA GLN A 343 15.37 5.14 -11.96
C GLN A 343 14.89 3.90 -11.19
N PHE A 344 15.12 2.69 -11.72
CA PHE A 344 14.70 1.47 -11.04
C PHE A 344 15.36 1.30 -9.67
N ARG A 345 16.66 1.61 -9.54
CA ARG A 345 17.33 1.64 -8.22
C ARG A 345 16.71 2.64 -7.25
N ALA A 346 16.21 3.77 -7.75
CA ALA A 346 15.47 4.72 -6.91
C ALA A 346 14.12 4.14 -6.45
N LEU A 347 13.40 3.44 -7.33
CA LEU A 347 12.17 2.73 -6.97
C LEU A 347 12.43 1.63 -5.92
N GLN A 348 13.51 0.86 -6.07
CA GLN A 348 13.94 -0.14 -5.07
C GLN A 348 14.15 0.50 -3.69
N ASN A 349 14.77 1.69 -3.64
CA ASN A 349 14.95 2.44 -2.41
C ASN A 349 13.61 2.90 -1.81
N VAL A 350 12.66 3.37 -2.64
CA VAL A 350 11.31 3.76 -2.18
C VAL A 350 10.63 2.58 -1.50
N VAL A 351 10.56 1.43 -2.17
CA VAL A 351 9.90 0.23 -1.65
C VAL A 351 10.60 -0.31 -0.39
N ARG A 352 11.93 -0.25 -0.35
CA ARG A 352 12.72 -0.55 0.86
C ARG A 352 12.37 0.38 2.03
N GLN A 353 12.22 1.68 1.76
CA GLN A 353 11.81 2.63 2.79
C GLN A 353 10.36 2.35 3.25
N MET A 354 9.43 2.04 2.35
CA MET A 354 8.07 1.64 2.73
C MET A 354 8.09 0.46 3.72
N ALA A 355 8.87 -0.58 3.43
CA ALA A 355 9.05 -1.72 4.32
C ALA A 355 9.63 -1.34 5.69
N LEU A 356 10.63 -0.45 5.75
CA LEU A 356 11.19 0.02 7.03
C LEU A 356 10.21 0.85 7.86
N GLN A 357 9.33 1.59 7.20
CA GLN A 357 8.42 2.52 7.84
C GLN A 357 7.18 1.83 8.46
N ILE A 358 6.99 0.53 8.26
CA ILE A 358 5.90 -0.21 8.93
C ILE A 358 6.04 -0.18 10.46
N GLY A 359 7.24 0.04 10.99
CA GLY A 359 7.46 0.26 12.44
C GLY A 359 6.82 1.54 12.98
N ARG A 360 6.19 2.36 12.13
CA ARG A 360 5.39 3.52 12.54
C ARG A 360 3.89 3.22 12.56
N LEU A 361 3.49 1.96 12.37
CA LEU A 361 2.10 1.54 12.52
C LEU A 361 1.57 1.82 13.93
N ASP A 362 2.37 1.65 14.99
CA ASP A 362 1.98 2.05 16.35
C ASP A 362 1.52 3.51 16.40
N ASN A 363 2.28 4.43 15.80
CA ASN A 363 1.93 5.85 15.78
C ASN A 363 0.62 6.13 15.03
N ALA A 364 0.38 5.40 13.94
CA ALA A 364 -0.84 5.55 13.14
C ALA A 364 -2.06 5.00 13.90
N VAL A 365 -1.89 3.88 14.60
CA VAL A 365 -2.93 3.29 15.45
C VAL A 365 -3.23 4.19 16.66
N GLU A 366 -2.21 4.77 17.31
CA GLU A 366 -2.42 5.74 18.39
C GLU A 366 -3.18 6.98 17.90
N SER A 367 -2.85 7.47 16.69
CA SER A 367 -3.62 8.55 16.07
C SER A 367 -5.08 8.14 15.79
N TYR A 368 -5.33 6.88 15.43
CA TYR A 368 -6.67 6.37 15.24
C TYR A 368 -7.45 6.28 16.57
N LYS A 369 -6.84 5.73 17.62
CA LYS A 369 -7.42 5.69 18.98
C LYS A 369 -7.80 7.09 19.46
N MET A 370 -6.91 8.07 19.25
CA MET A 370 -7.19 9.47 19.59
C MET A 370 -8.38 10.03 18.81
N SER A 371 -8.49 9.71 17.51
CA SER A 371 -9.63 10.14 16.69
C SER A 371 -10.96 9.58 17.18
N LEU A 372 -10.99 8.32 17.59
CA LEU A 372 -12.18 7.68 18.18
C LEU A 372 -12.54 8.31 19.52
N HIS A 373 -11.54 8.63 20.35
CA HIS A 373 -11.76 9.30 21.62
C HIS A 373 -12.38 10.69 21.44
N LEU A 374 -11.87 11.49 20.49
CA LEU A 374 -12.41 12.80 20.17
C LEU A 374 -13.84 12.72 19.61
N GLU A 375 -14.12 11.74 18.77
CA GLU A 375 -15.47 11.50 18.23
C GLU A 375 -16.46 11.11 19.36
N SER A 376 -16.02 10.24 20.28
CA SER A 376 -16.82 9.88 21.46
C SER A 376 -17.13 11.10 22.33
N LEU A 377 -16.16 11.97 22.59
CA LEU A 377 -16.36 13.22 23.34
C LEU A 377 -17.35 14.16 22.62
N HIS A 378 -17.24 14.28 21.30
CA HIS A 378 -18.16 15.08 20.50
C HIS A 378 -19.61 14.56 20.62
N LEU A 379 -19.80 13.24 20.51
CA LEU A 379 -21.12 12.61 20.65
C LEU A 379 -21.69 12.78 22.08
N THR A 380 -20.85 12.70 23.12
CA THR A 380 -21.31 12.95 24.49
C THR A 380 -21.74 14.40 24.71
N ASN A 381 -21.05 15.38 24.11
CA ASN A 381 -21.41 16.79 24.21
C ASN A 381 -22.72 17.09 23.48
N LEU A 382 -22.91 16.56 22.27
CA LEU A 382 -24.17 16.71 21.52
C LEU A 382 -25.37 16.10 22.29
N ARG A 383 -25.16 14.97 22.96
CA ARG A 383 -26.20 14.37 23.82
C ARG A 383 -26.51 15.23 25.04
N ALA A 384 -25.50 15.86 25.64
CA ALA A 384 -25.69 16.77 26.76
C ALA A 384 -26.44 18.05 26.34
N GLU A 385 -26.11 18.63 25.18
CA GLU A 385 -26.81 19.81 24.64
C GLU A 385 -28.26 19.52 24.22
N GLY A 386 -28.52 18.35 23.61
CA GLY A 386 -29.89 17.91 23.30
C GLY A 386 -30.73 17.68 24.56
N THR A 387 -30.12 17.18 25.63
CA THR A 387 -30.83 16.99 26.93
C THR A 387 -31.14 18.32 27.61
N ILE A 388 -30.34 19.37 27.38
CA ILE A 388 -30.60 20.72 27.90
C ILE A 388 -31.75 21.39 27.12
N ALA A 389 -31.84 21.19 25.81
CA ALA A 389 -32.94 21.73 25.00
C ALA A 389 -34.31 21.17 25.45
N ASP A 390 -34.38 19.87 25.77
CA ASP A 390 -35.61 19.23 26.28
C ASP A 390 -36.03 19.69 27.69
N TYR A 391 -35.13 20.32 28.45
CA TYR A 391 -35.42 20.88 29.77
C TYR A 391 -35.85 22.35 29.74
N VAL A 392 -35.68 23.05 28.61
CA VAL A 392 -36.08 24.46 28.45
C VAL A 392 -37.47 24.59 27.79
N GLU A 393 -38.02 23.51 27.23
CA GLU A 393 -39.39 23.44 26.69
C GLU A 393 -40.47 22.93 27.68
N LYS A 394 -40.15 22.80 28.96
CA LYS A 394 -41.14 22.58 30.05
C LYS A 394 -41.10 23.73 31.04
#